data_AF-A0A933TX50-F1
#
_entry.id   AF-A0A933TX50-F1
#
_cell.length_a   1.000
_cell.length_b   1.000
_cell.length_c   1.000
_cell.angle_alpha   90.00
_cell.angle_beta   90.00
_cell.angle_gamma   90.00
#
_symmetry.space_group_name_H-M   'P 1'
#
loop_
_entity.id
_entity.type
_entity.pdbx_description
1 polymer ?
#
loop_
_entity_poly.entity_id
_entity_poly.type
_entity_poly.pdbx_seq_one_letter_code
_entity_poly.pdbx_strand_id
1 'polypeptide(L)'
;MLRRPYNGLETRALIQAVKRNIKRFPDDFMIKLTRKEIRNISQIVTCSSIKHAPNVYAFTEQGVAMLSSVLHSERAVMVNIAIMRAFVRLRQILAAHKRTGKKI
;
A
#
# COMPACT_ATOMS: atom_id res chain seq x y z
N MET A 1 0.59 15.76 -25.24
CA MET A 1 1.26 15.41 -23.96
C MET A 1 0.20 15.35 -22.85
N LEU A 2 -0.41 14.17 -22.62
CA LEU A 2 -1.46 13.98 -21.60
C LEU A 2 -0.82 13.70 -20.24
N ARG A 3 -0.43 14.75 -19.51
CA ARG A 3 -0.03 14.64 -18.11
C ARG A 3 -1.28 14.72 -17.23
N ARG A 4 -2.13 13.69 -17.26
CA ARG A 4 -3.16 13.52 -16.22
C ARG A 4 -2.53 12.78 -15.04
N PRO A 5 -2.33 13.42 -13.87
CA PRO A 5 -1.87 12.74 -12.67
C PRO A 5 -3.06 11.97 -12.09
N TYR A 6 -3.40 10.83 -12.69
CA TYR A 6 -4.50 9.98 -12.21
C TYR A 6 -4.29 9.48 -10.76
N ASN A 7 -3.05 9.50 -10.25
CA ASN A 7 -2.71 8.88 -8.97
C ASN A 7 -2.95 9.78 -7.73
N GLY A 8 -3.22 11.09 -7.93
CA GLY A 8 -3.33 12.04 -6.81
C GLY A 8 -4.68 12.05 -6.09
N LEU A 9 -5.77 11.87 -6.84
CA LEU A 9 -7.13 11.89 -6.31
C LEU A 9 -7.47 10.58 -5.56
N GLU A 10 -7.00 9.45 -6.09
CA GLU A 10 -7.25 8.12 -5.54
C GLU A 10 -6.52 7.93 -4.20
N THR A 11 -5.26 8.37 -4.11
CA THR A 11 -4.49 8.34 -2.86
C THR A 11 -5.14 9.21 -1.77
N ARG A 12 -5.72 10.36 -2.14
CA ARG A 12 -6.45 11.22 -1.19
C ARG A 12 -7.75 10.56 -0.71
N ALA A 13 -8.51 9.94 -1.60
CA ALA A 13 -9.74 9.23 -1.24
C ALA A 13 -9.45 8.04 -0.30
N LEU A 14 -8.39 7.28 -0.58
CA LEU A 14 -7.92 6.19 0.28
C LEU A 14 -7.56 6.70 1.69
N ILE A 15 -6.70 7.72 1.77
CA ILE A 15 -6.29 8.31 3.04
C ILE A 15 -7.50 8.88 3.80
N GLN A 16 -8.46 9.47 3.09
CA GLN A 16 -9.68 10.00 3.69
C GLN A 16 -10.58 8.89 4.24
N ALA A 17 -10.77 7.79 3.51
CA ALA A 17 -11.53 6.63 3.97
C ALA A 17 -10.91 6.00 5.23
N VAL A 18 -9.58 5.89 5.26
CA VAL A 18 -8.84 5.40 6.43
C VAL A 18 -9.02 6.32 7.63
N LYS A 19 -8.84 7.64 7.44
CA LYS A 19 -9.04 8.62 8.52
C LYS A 19 -10.46 8.61 9.09
N ARG A 20 -11.48 8.40 8.26
CA ARG A 20 -12.88 8.27 8.71
C ARG A 20 -13.12 7.00 9.53
N ASN A 21 -12.35 5.94 9.28
CA ASN A 21 -12.51 4.64 9.91
C ASN A 21 -11.32 4.28 10.82
N ILE A 22 -10.63 5.28 11.38
CA ILE A 22 -9.37 5.06 12.12
C ILE A 22 -9.49 4.03 13.25
N LYS A 23 -10.67 3.92 13.88
CA LYS A 23 -10.98 2.90 14.90
C LYS A 23 -10.84 1.45 14.43
N ARG A 24 -10.86 1.20 13.11
CA ARG A 24 -10.68 -0.12 12.49
C ARG A 24 -9.22 -0.42 12.13
N PHE A 25 -8.32 0.55 12.28
CA PHE A 25 -6.90 0.43 11.93
C PHE A 25 -6.05 0.56 13.21
N PRO A 26 -5.83 -0.55 13.93
CA PRO A 26 -4.86 -0.57 15.01
C PRO A 26 -3.43 -0.33 14.49
N ASP A 27 -2.50 0.04 15.37
CA ASP A 27 -1.14 0.49 15.02
C ASP A 27 -0.30 -0.60 14.32
N ASP A 28 -0.64 -1.88 14.50
CA ASP A 28 -0.04 -3.02 13.84
C ASP A 28 -0.55 -3.23 12.40
N PHE A 29 -1.66 -2.60 12.01
CA PHE A 29 -2.25 -2.72 10.68
C PHE A 29 -1.85 -1.58 9.74
N MET A 30 -1.52 -0.43 10.32
CA MET A 30 -1.17 0.78 9.58
C MET A 30 -0.03 1.52 10.26
N ILE A 31 1.05 1.72 9.49
CA ILE A 31 2.24 2.42 9.95
C ILE A 31 2.32 3.76 9.21
N LYS A 32 2.46 4.85 9.96
CA LYS A 32 2.76 6.16 9.38
C LYS A 32 4.25 6.28 9.16
N LEU A 33 4.68 6.46 7.91
CA LEU A 33 6.09 6.60 7.58
C LEU A 33 6.62 7.99 7.96
N THR A 34 7.81 8.01 8.52
CA THR A 34 8.57 9.23 8.81
C THR A 34 9.17 9.81 7.53
N ARG A 35 9.51 11.11 7.55
CA ARG A 35 10.18 11.76 6.40
C ARG A 35 11.52 11.09 6.04
N LYS A 36 12.19 10.47 7.01
CA LYS A 36 13.45 9.75 6.79
C LYS A 36 13.20 8.44 6.03
N GLU A 37 12.19 7.67 6.41
CA GLU A 37 11.80 6.44 5.73
C GLU A 37 11.28 6.70 4.31
N ILE A 38 10.47 7.75 4.13
CA ILE A 38 9.98 8.19 2.81
C ILE A 38 11.15 8.51 1.87
N ARG A 39 12.20 9.16 2.39
CA ARG A 39 13.41 9.48 1.63
C ARG A 39 14.17 8.22 1.21
N ASN A 40 14.25 7.22 2.09
CA ASN A 40 14.91 5.95 1.79
C ASN A 40 14.13 5.10 0.76
N ILE A 41 12.80 5.10 0.80
CA ILE A 41 11.96 4.42 -0.20
C ILE A 41 12.18 5.03 -1.60
N SER A 42 12.33 6.36 -1.68
CA SER A 42 12.57 7.06 -2.95
C SER A 42 13.91 6.71 -3.63
N GLN A 43 14.85 6.12 -2.88
CA GLN A 43 16.12 5.63 -3.41
C GLN A 43 15.99 4.22 -4.01
N ILE A 44 15.04 3.42 -3.52
CA ILE A 44 14.76 2.06 -4.00
C ILE A 44 13.81 2.09 -5.20
N VAL A 45 12.85 3.00 -5.19
CA VAL A 45 11.86 3.19 -6.26
C VAL A 45 11.93 4.64 -6.71
N THR A 46 12.23 4.86 -7.99
CA THR A 46 12.31 6.19 -8.65
C THR A 46 10.92 6.84 -8.74
N CYS A 47 10.30 7.13 -7.61
CA CYS A 47 8.98 7.75 -7.52
C CYS A 47 9.14 9.16 -6.97
N SER A 48 9.41 10.12 -7.85
CA SER A 48 9.63 11.54 -7.51
C SER A 48 8.43 12.18 -6.80
N SER A 49 7.22 11.64 -6.99
CA SER A 49 5.98 12.11 -6.37
C SER A 49 5.86 11.81 -4.88
N ILE A 50 6.47 10.72 -4.40
CA ILE A 50 6.38 10.29 -2.99
C ILE A 50 7.27 11.17 -2.09
N LYS A 51 8.35 11.74 -2.65
CA LYS A 51 9.34 12.55 -1.92
C LYS A 51 8.75 13.80 -1.25
N HIS A 52 7.66 14.34 -1.78
CA HIS A 52 6.96 15.52 -1.25
C HIS A 52 5.61 15.20 -0.61
N ALA A 53 5.25 13.92 -0.49
CA ALA A 53 3.97 13.53 0.08
C ALA A 53 3.96 13.79 1.61
N PRO A 54 3.03 14.62 2.13
CA PRO A 54 3.02 14.99 3.54
C PRO A 54 2.56 13.87 4.47
N ASN A 55 1.86 12.85 3.95
CA ASN A 55 1.36 11.71 4.72
C ASN A 55 1.44 10.45 3.87
N VAL A 56 2.45 9.60 4.13
CA VAL A 56 2.57 8.28 3.52
C VAL A 56 2.29 7.24 4.59
N TYR A 57 1.32 6.38 4.30
CA TYR A 57 0.94 5.27 5.16
C TYR A 57 1.38 3.97 4.50
N ALA A 58 1.96 3.08 5.28
CA ALA A 58 2.23 1.69 4.92
C ALA A 58 1.19 0.80 5.61
N PHE A 59 0.72 -0.22 4.91
CA PHE A 59 -0.30 -1.15 5.42
C PHE A 59 0.25 -2.56 5.41
N THR A 60 -0.06 -3.33 6.45
CA THR A 60 0.22 -4.77 6.50
C THR A 60 -0.81 -5.55 5.69
N GLU A 61 -0.63 -6.86 5.51
CA GLU A 61 -1.60 -7.71 4.81
C GLU A 61 -3.00 -7.60 5.43
N GLN A 62 -3.07 -7.61 6.76
CA GLN A 62 -4.29 -7.41 7.53
C GLN A 62 -4.84 -5.99 7.37
N GLY A 63 -3.97 -4.98 7.32
CA GLY A 63 -4.35 -3.60 7.03
C GLY A 63 -4.96 -3.43 5.64
N VAL A 64 -4.39 -4.07 4.61
CA VAL A 64 -4.96 -4.07 3.25
C VAL A 64 -6.29 -4.83 3.22
N ALA A 65 -6.42 -5.93 3.97
CA ALA A 65 -7.71 -6.61 4.11
C ALA A 65 -8.75 -5.68 4.73
N MET A 66 -8.36 -4.86 5.70
CA MET A 66 -9.24 -3.87 6.29
C MET A 66 -9.63 -2.76 5.30
N LEU A 67 -8.73 -2.34 4.42
CA LEU A 67 -9.03 -1.38 3.33
C LEU A 67 -10.20 -1.87 2.46
N SER A 68 -10.29 -3.18 2.18
CA SER A 68 -11.39 -3.76 1.42
C SER A 68 -12.78 -3.46 2.01
N SER A 69 -12.87 -3.33 3.34
CA SER A 69 -14.13 -3.11 4.05
C SER A 69 -14.56 -1.65 4.15
N VAL A 70 -13.65 -0.71 3.87
CA VAL A 70 -13.89 0.75 4.02
C VAL A 70 -13.91 1.49 2.69
N LEU A 71 -13.44 0.85 1.62
CA LEU A 71 -13.44 1.40 0.26
C LEU A 71 -14.72 0.99 -0.47
N HIS A 72 -15.57 1.96 -0.77
CA HIS A 72 -16.88 1.74 -1.40
C HIS A 72 -16.95 2.26 -2.84
N SER A 73 -15.90 2.95 -3.31
CA SER A 73 -15.81 3.43 -4.69
C SER A 73 -15.34 2.30 -5.60
N GLU A 74 -15.99 2.11 -6.74
CA GLU A 74 -15.64 1.11 -7.77
C GLU A 74 -14.13 1.13 -8.11
N ARG A 75 -13.59 2.34 -8.26
CA ARG A 75 -12.16 2.57 -8.52
C ARG A 75 -11.27 2.10 -7.38
N ALA A 76 -11.66 2.39 -6.13
CA ALA A 76 -10.92 2.00 -4.95
C ALA A 76 -10.98 0.47 -4.70
N VAL A 77 -12.10 -0.16 -5.05
CA VAL A 77 -12.26 -1.62 -5.03
C VAL A 77 -11.30 -2.27 -6.03
N MET A 78 -11.20 -1.76 -7.26
CA MET A 78 -10.26 -2.27 -8.26
C MET A 78 -8.80 -2.19 -7.79
N VAL A 79 -8.40 -1.07 -7.20
CA VAL A 79 -7.05 -0.89 -6.64
C VAL A 79 -6.79 -1.89 -5.52
N ASN A 80 -7.76 -2.09 -4.61
CA ASN A 80 -7.60 -3.04 -3.52
C ASN A 80 -7.45 -4.50 -4.00
N ILE A 81 -8.20 -4.88 -5.05
CA ILE A 81 -8.05 -6.20 -5.69
C ILE A 81 -6.65 -6.36 -6.28
N ALA A 82 -6.13 -5.33 -6.96
CA ALA A 82 -4.79 -5.36 -7.54
C ALA A 82 -3.70 -5.52 -6.46
N ILE A 83 -3.82 -4.79 -5.34
CA ILE A 83 -2.90 -4.89 -4.21
C ILE A 83 -2.93 -6.31 -3.62
N MET A 84 -4.11 -6.87 -3.37
CA MET A 84 -4.24 -8.24 -2.84
C MET A 84 -3.62 -9.30 -3.75
N ARG A 85 -3.83 -9.19 -5.07
CA ARG A 85 -3.20 -10.10 -6.05
C ARG A 85 -1.67 -10.02 -6.00
N ALA A 86 -1.12 -8.82 -5.89
CA ALA A 86 0.32 -8.62 -5.75
C ALA A 86 0.87 -9.28 -4.47
N PHE A 87 0.18 -9.14 -3.33
CA PHE A 87 0.56 -9.79 -2.07
C PHE A 87 0.52 -11.32 -2.15
N VAL A 88 -0.54 -11.90 -2.72
CA VAL A 88 -0.61 -13.35 -2.95
C VAL A 88 0.57 -13.82 -3.80
N ARG A 89 0.90 -13.08 -4.86
CA ARG A 89 2.04 -13.41 -5.73
C ARG A 89 3.38 -13.31 -5.00
N LEU A 90 3.59 -12.27 -4.19
CA LEU A 90 4.76 -12.12 -3.33
C LEU A 90 4.91 -13.31 -2.37
N ARG A 91 3.82 -13.72 -1.70
CA ARG A 91 3.82 -14.89 -0.81
C ARG A 91 4.18 -16.18 -1.55
N GLN A 92 3.65 -16.37 -2.77
CA GLN A 92 3.99 -17.52 -3.60
C GLN A 92 5.48 -17.55 -3.98
N ILE A 93 6.06 -16.40 -4.35
CA ILE A 93 7.49 -16.29 -4.66
C ILE A 93 8.33 -16.64 -3.44
N LEU A 94 8.03 -16.05 -2.28
CA LEU A 94 8.74 -16.33 -1.03
C LEU A 94 8.61 -17.81 -0.60
N ALA A 95 7.43 -18.40 -0.76
CA ALA A 95 7.20 -19.82 -0.48
C ALA A 95 7.94 -20.74 -1.46
N ALA A 96 8.05 -20.36 -2.73
CA ALA A 96 8.82 -21.09 -3.72
C ALA A 96 10.32 -21.12 -3.36
N HIS A 97 10.89 -19.99 -2.92
CA HIS A 97 12.28 -19.93 -2.46
C HIS A 97 12.52 -20.72 -1.16
N LYS A 98 11.54 -20.77 -0.24
CA LYS A 98 11.63 -21.58 0.99
C LYS A 98 11.70 -23.09 0.71
N ARG A 99 11.17 -23.53 -0.44
CA ARG A 99 11.24 -24.92 -0.91
C ARG A 99 12.63 -25.32 -1.40
N THR A 100 13.43 -24.36 -1.89
CA THR A 100 14.79 -24.59 -2.40
C THR A 100 15.85 -24.58 -1.29
N GLY A 101 15.58 -23.96 -0.14
CA GLY A 101 16.49 -23.93 1.02
C GLY A 101 16.42 -25.15 1.95
N LYS A 102 15.64 -26.19 1.62
CA LYS A 102 15.49 -27.41 2.44
C LYS A 102 16.14 -28.66 1.81
N LYS A 103 17.12 -28.44 0.92
CA LYS A 103 18.00 -29.46 0.36
C LYS A 103 19.46 -28.96 0.43
N ILE A 104 19.98 -28.78 1.64
CA ILE A 104 21.40 -28.95 1.97
C ILE A 104 21.43 -29.48 3.41
#